data_AF-A0A524JN08-F1
#
_entry.id   AF-A0A524JN08-F1
#
_cell.length_a   1.000
_cell.length_b   1.000
_cell.length_c   1.000
_cell.angle_alpha   90.00
_cell.angle_beta   90.00
_cell.angle_gamma   90.00
#
_symmetry.space_group_name_H-M   'P 1'
#
loop_
_entity.id
_entity.type
_entity.pdbx_description
1 polymer ?
#
loop_
_entity_poly.entity_id
_entity_poly.type
_entity_poly.pdbx_seq_one_letter_code
_entity_poly.pdbx_strand_id
1 'polypeptide(L)' 'VEDDGAITQGQGSNTDIVVASVKAYVNALNKLRWRKEHPKRATMKGL' A
#
# COMPACT_ATOMS: atom_id res chain seq x y z
N VAL A 1 0.32 -5.44 5.22
CA VAL A 1 0.90 -6.32 4.19
C VAL A 1 2.34 -5.89 3.99
N GLU A 2 3.25 -6.86 3.94
CA GLU A 2 4.69 -6.66 3.80
C GLU A 2 5.16 -7.34 2.53
N ASP A 3 6.10 -6.72 1.83
CA ASP A 3 6.76 -7.26 0.65
C ASP A 3 8.12 -6.59 0.48
N ASP A 4 9.19 -7.38 0.43
CA ASP A 4 10.57 -6.91 0.23
C ASP A 4 11.00 -5.82 1.23
N GLY A 5 10.66 -6.01 2.52
CA GLY A 5 10.94 -5.05 3.60
C GLY A 5 10.07 -3.78 3.58
N ALA A 6 9.17 -3.63 2.60
CA ALA A 6 8.21 -2.53 2.55
C ALA A 6 6.90 -2.93 3.23
N ILE A 7 6.57 -2.26 4.34
CA ILE A 7 5.31 -2.46 5.05
C ILE A 7 4.29 -1.41 4.60
N THR A 8 3.06 -1.85 4.33
CA THR A 8 1.93 -0.95 4.08
C THR A 8 0.63 -1.42 4.72
N GLN A 9 -0.26 -0.46 4.93
CA GLN A 9 -1.64 -0.70 5.33
C GLN A 9 -2.59 -0.31 4.20
N GLY A 10 -3.58 -1.16 3.99
CA GLY A 10 -4.68 -0.90 3.08
C GLY A 10 -5.95 -0.58 3.84
N GLN A 11 -6.86 0.11 3.16
CA GLN A 11 -8.15 0.50 3.71
C GLN A 11 -9.26 0.08 2.77
N GLY A 12 -10.37 -0.35 3.34
CA GLY A 12 -11.57 -0.75 2.63
C GLY A 12 -12.78 -0.32 3.42
N SER A 13 -13.75 0.26 2.72
CA SER A 13 -15.03 0.65 3.31
C SER A 13 -16.14 -0.16 2.65
N ASN A 14 -16.92 -0.84 3.47
CA ASN A 14 -18.15 -1.50 3.08
C ASN A 14 -19.02 -1.75 4.32
N THR A 15 -20.33 -1.83 4.14
CA THR A 15 -21.26 -2.22 5.20
C THR A 15 -21.07 -3.68 5.64
N ASP A 16 -20.62 -4.54 4.72
CA ASP A 16 -20.18 -5.91 5.02
C ASP A 16 -18.69 -5.94 5.37
N ILE A 17 -18.38 -6.43 6.58
CA ILE A 17 -17.01 -6.53 7.11
C ILE A 17 -16.09 -7.42 6.27
N VAL A 18 -16.61 -8.49 5.65
CA VAL A 18 -15.82 -9.41 4.82
C VAL A 18 -15.38 -8.67 3.57
N VAL A 19 -16.31 -8.01 2.90
CA VAL A 19 -16.02 -7.22 1.71
C VAL A 19 -15.08 -6.04 2.04
N ALA A 20 -15.29 -5.37 3.19
CA ALA A 20 -14.39 -4.30 3.64
C ALA A 20 -12.96 -4.82 3.86
N SER A 21 -12.79 -5.99 4.48
CA SER A 21 -11.49 -6.61 4.72
C SER A 21 -10.78 -6.98 3.42
N VAL A 22 -11.50 -7.54 2.45
CA VAL A 22 -10.95 -7.88 1.12
C VAL A 22 -10.53 -6.62 0.38
N LYS A 23 -11.36 -5.57 0.38
CA LYS A 23 -11.02 -4.26 -0.21
C LYS A 23 -9.77 -3.67 0.43
N ALA A 24 -9.64 -3.74 1.76
CA ALA A 24 -8.47 -3.29 2.47
C ALA A 24 -7.21 -4.07 2.06
N TYR A 25 -7.31 -5.40 1.96
CA TYR A 25 -6.19 -6.24 1.54
C TYR A 25 -5.72 -5.92 0.11
N VAL A 26 -6.65 -5.83 -0.85
CA VAL A 26 -6.34 -5.46 -2.24
C VAL A 26 -5.74 -4.06 -2.32
N ASN A 27 -6.25 -3.10 -1.55
CA ASN A 27 -5.68 -1.76 -1.49
C ASN A 27 -4.22 -1.76 -0.99
N ALA A 28 -3.90 -2.58 0.01
CA ALA A 28 -2.55 -2.74 0.52
C ALA A 28 -1.60 -3.30 -0.56
N LEU A 29 -2.03 -4.34 -1.27
CA LEU A 29 -1.25 -4.94 -2.36
C LEU A 29 -0.99 -3.95 -3.49
N ASN A 30 -2.01 -3.20 -3.90
CA ASN A 30 -1.86 -2.18 -4.94
C ASN A 30 -0.86 -1.08 -4.51
N LYS A 31 -0.86 -0.68 -3.23
CA LYS A 31 0.13 0.25 -2.69
C LYS A 31 1.55 -0.31 -2.71
N LEU A 32 1.76 -1.59 -2.43
CA LEU A 32 3.08 -2.24 -2.50
C LEU A 32 3.58 -2.26 -3.94
N ARG A 33 2.74 -2.73 -4.86
CA ARG A 33 3.06 -2.77 -6.28
C ARG A 33 3.42 -1.39 -6.82
N TRP A 34 2.59 -0.39 -6.50
CA TRP A 34 2.85 1.00 -6.92
C TRP A 34 4.20 1.50 -6.44
N ARG A 35 4.58 1.22 -5.19
CA ARG A 35 5.89 1.62 -4.63
C ARG A 35 7.07 0.94 -5.32
N LYS A 36 6.92 -0.32 -5.73
CA LYS A 36 7.93 -1.03 -6.52
C LYS A 36 8.11 -0.42 -7.91
N GLU A 37 7.00 -0.05 -8.56
CA GLU A 37 7.01 0.59 -9.88
C GLU A 37 7.47 2.06 -9.83
N HIS A 38 7.30 2.73 -8.69
CA HIS A 38 7.62 4.15 -8.48
C HIS A 38 8.55 4.31 -7.27
N PRO A 39 9.82 3.85 -7.37
CA PRO A 39 10.78 4.07 -6.31
C PRO A 39 10.89 5.58 -6.05
N LYS A 40 10.78 5.99 -4.79
CA LYS A 40 10.93 7.40 -4.43
C LYS A 40 12.29 7.86 -4.94
N ARG A 41 12.31 8.73 -5.97
CA ARG A 41 13.52 9.50 -6.29
C ARG A 41 13.89 10.20 -4.99
N ALA A 42 15.04 9.86 -4.42
CA ALA A 42 15.56 10.54 -3.25
C ALA A 42 15.54 12.03 -3.60
N THR A 43 14.59 12.76 -3.04
CA THR A 43 14.59 14.21 -3.13
C THR A 43 15.82 14.62 -2.34
N MET A 44 16.89 15.01 -3.05
CA MET A 44 17.98 15.80 -2.48
C MET A 44 17.32 17.02 -1.84
N LYS A 45 17.01 16.93 -0.56
CA LYS A 45 16.61 18.06 0.25
C LYS A 45 17.83 18.42 1.09
N GLY A 46 18.61 19.35 0.55
CA GLY A 46 19.68 20.07 1.25
C GLY A 46 21.07 19.48 1.06
N LEU A 47 21.80 20.06 0.10
CA LEU A 47 23.16 20.55 0.38
C LEU A 47 23.02 21.81 1.26
#